data_AF-A0A7X8V2Y2-F1
#
_entry.id   AF-A0A7X8V2Y2-F1
#
_cell.length_a   1.000
_cell.length_b   1.000
_cell.length_c   1.000
_cell.angle_alpha   90.00
_cell.angle_beta   90.00
_cell.angle_gamma   90.00
#
_symmetry.space_group_name_H-M   'P 1'
#
loop_
_entity.id
_entity.type
_entity.pdbx_description
1 polymer ?
#
loop_
_entity_poly.entity_id
_entity_poly.type
_entity_poly.pdbx_seq_one_letter_code
_entity_poly.pdbx_strand_id
1 'polypeptide(L)'
;MLTPVDLETMVFRRGLRGYRTREVQEFMKKITVDYEKLYKENFDLKEKIEDLEEQLNTYRQMEKTLNDTLYLAQETANEMKAAGEK
;
A
#
# COMPACT_ATOMS: atom_id res chain seq x y z
N MET A 1 -10.91 -7.74 11.63
CA MET A 1 -11.35 -6.32 11.77
C MET A 1 -12.81 -6.24 11.38
N LEU A 2 -13.56 -5.31 11.95
CA LEU A 2 -14.93 -5.04 11.51
C LEU A 2 -14.91 -4.34 10.15
N THR A 3 -15.81 -4.73 9.27
CA THR A 3 -16.11 -4.01 8.03
C THR A 3 -17.15 -2.91 8.31
N PRO A 4 -17.28 -1.90 7.44
CA PRO A 4 -18.37 -0.92 7.55
C PRO A 4 -19.76 -1.59 7.63
N VAL A 5 -19.97 -2.68 6.88
CA VAL A 5 -21.22 -3.46 6.88
C VAL A 5 -21.46 -4.14 8.24
N ASP A 6 -20.40 -4.63 8.90
CA ASP A 6 -20.51 -5.21 10.23
C ASP A 6 -20.97 -4.17 11.27
N LEU A 7 -20.55 -2.90 11.11
CA LEU A 7 -20.98 -1.80 11.99
C LEU A 7 -22.45 -1.41 11.75
N GLU A 8 -22.92 -1.42 10.50
CA GLU A 8 -24.32 -1.12 10.17
C GLU A 8 -25.29 -2.16 10.72
N THR A 9 -24.89 -3.44 10.69
CA THR A 9 -25.75 -4.56 11.11
C THR A 9 -25.66 -4.85 12.61
N MET A 10 -24.85 -4.09 13.36
CA MET A 10 -24.60 -4.33 14.77
C MET A 10 -25.82 -3.98 15.64
N VAL A 11 -26.37 -4.98 16.32
CA VAL A 11 -27.50 -4.82 17.25
C VAL A 11 -27.06 -5.09 18.69
N PHE A 12 -27.29 -4.11 19.56
CA PHE A 12 -27.00 -4.24 20.99
C PHE A 12 -28.16 -4.91 21.73
N ARG A 13 -27.84 -5.84 22.63
CA ARG A 13 -28.82 -6.44 23.55
C ARG A 13 -29.29 -5.41 24.57
N ARG A 14 -30.58 -5.46 24.94
CA ARG A 14 -31.16 -4.58 25.97
C ARG A 14 -30.91 -5.16 27.37
N GLY A 15 -30.62 -4.30 28.33
CA GLY A 15 -30.44 -4.64 29.74
C GLY A 15 -31.23 -3.70 30.66
N LEU A 16 -31.40 -4.08 31.92
CA LEU A 16 -32.21 -3.35 32.92
C LEU A 16 -31.69 -1.93 33.19
N ARG A 17 -30.40 -1.69 32.98
CA ARG A 17 -29.75 -0.37 33.00
C ARG A 17 -28.79 -0.31 31.80
N GLY A 18 -28.88 0.75 31.00
CA GLY A 18 -28.04 0.93 29.81
C GLY A 18 -28.24 2.30 29.17
N TYR A 19 -27.43 2.59 28.17
CA TYR A 19 -27.54 3.82 27.39
C TYR A 19 -28.85 3.90 26.63
N ARG A 20 -29.30 5.13 26.37
CA ARG A 20 -30.49 5.39 25.58
C ARG A 20 -30.26 4.87 24.17
N THR A 21 -31.07 3.90 23.74
CA THR A 21 -30.90 3.23 22.45
C THR A 21 -30.86 4.21 21.28
N ARG A 22 -31.67 5.28 21.30
CA ARG A 22 -31.66 6.29 20.23
C ARG A 22 -30.33 7.03 20.12
N GLU A 23 -29.78 7.49 21.23
CA GLU A 23 -28.49 8.21 21.26
C GLU A 23 -27.34 7.31 20.79
N VAL A 24 -27.33 6.05 21.24
CA VAL A 24 -26.35 5.05 20.75
C VAL A 24 -26.48 4.84 19.25
N GLN A 25 -27.71 4.69 18.73
CA GLN A 25 -27.93 4.46 17.30
C GLN A 25 -27.54 5.67 16.46
N GLU A 26 -27.80 6.90 16.90
CA GLU A 26 -27.34 8.11 16.22
C GLU A 26 -25.81 8.22 16.22
N PHE A 27 -25.17 7.87 17.32
CA PHE A 27 -23.71 7.84 17.41
C PHE A 27 -23.09 6.76 16.52
N MET A 28 -23.67 5.56 16.51
CA MET A 28 -23.23 4.46 15.64
C MET A 28 -23.30 4.85 14.16
N LYS A 29 -24.37 5.54 13.72
CA LYS A 29 -24.46 6.05 12.34
C LYS A 29 -23.30 6.98 11.98
N LYS A 30 -22.90 7.88 12.88
CA LYS A 30 -21.76 8.78 12.67
C LYS A 30 -20.46 8.00 12.56
N ILE A 31 -20.23 7.05 13.49
CA ILE A 31 -19.06 6.17 13.45
C ILE A 31 -19.00 5.37 12.17
N THR A 32 -20.11 4.79 11.71
CA THR A 32 -20.14 3.99 10.48
C THR A 32 -19.68 4.82 9.30
N VAL A 33 -20.20 6.04 9.13
CA VAL A 33 -19.82 6.93 8.02
C VAL A 33 -18.34 7.28 8.07
N ASP A 34 -17.83 7.69 9.23
CA ASP A 34 -16.42 8.06 9.40
C ASP A 34 -15.51 6.83 9.19
N TYR A 35 -15.92 5.66 9.67
CA TYR A 35 -15.18 4.42 9.51
C TYR A 35 -15.19 3.93 8.06
N GLU A 36 -16.29 4.05 7.33
CA GLU A 36 -16.35 3.73 5.90
C GLU A 36 -15.40 4.61 5.10
N LYS A 37 -15.37 5.91 5.40
CA LYS A 37 -14.42 6.84 4.79
C LYS A 37 -12.97 6.42 5.06
N LEU A 38 -12.61 6.16 6.32
CA LEU A 38 -11.26 5.73 6.69
C LEU A 38 -10.90 4.37 6.09
N TYR A 39 -11.85 3.45 6.01
CA TYR A 39 -11.66 2.13 5.43
C TYR A 39 -11.34 2.23 3.94
N LYS A 40 -12.11 3.06 3.21
CA LYS A 40 -11.85 3.34 1.79
C LYS A 40 -10.52 4.05 1.58
N GLU A 41 -10.24 5.11 2.35
CA GLU A 41 -8.95 5.82 2.26
C GLU A 41 -7.76 4.87 2.54
N ASN A 42 -7.90 3.95 3.50
CA ASN A 42 -6.86 2.95 3.78
C ASN A 42 -6.67 1.96 2.62
N PHE A 43 -7.76 1.54 1.98
CA PHE A 43 -7.71 0.68 0.81
C PHE A 43 -7.00 1.38 -0.35
N ASP A 44 -7.44 2.60 -0.70
CA ASP A 44 -6.87 3.39 -1.79
C ASP A 44 -5.37 3.69 -1.56
N LEU A 45 -4.98 3.98 -0.30
CA LEU A 45 -3.58 4.19 0.06
C LEU A 45 -2.74 2.92 -0.07
N LYS A 46 -3.29 1.74 0.26
CA LYS A 46 -2.59 0.47 0.10
C LYS A 46 -2.37 0.12 -1.36
N GLU A 47 -3.38 0.29 -2.21
CA GLU A 47 -3.23 0.10 -3.66
C GLU A 47 -2.17 1.05 -4.23
N LYS A 48 -2.17 2.31 -3.79
CA LYS A 48 -1.14 3.28 -4.21
C LYS A 48 0.26 2.90 -3.75
N ILE A 49 0.42 2.35 -2.54
CA ILE A 49 1.71 1.88 -2.06
C ILE A 49 2.20 0.72 -2.93
N GLU A 50 1.32 -0.24 -3.23
CA GLU A 50 1.66 -1.40 -4.07
C GLU A 50 2.10 -0.98 -5.48
N ASP A 51 1.37 -0.06 -6.12
CA ASP A 51 1.74 0.51 -7.42
C ASP A 51 3.11 1.24 -7.38
N LEU A 52 3.35 2.05 -6.36
CA LEU A 52 4.63 2.75 -6.19
C LEU A 52 5.79 1.79 -5.92
N GLU A 53 5.56 0.72 -5.17
CA GLU A 53 6.55 -0.33 -4.90
C GLU A 53 6.91 -1.10 -6.18
N GLU A 54 5.92 -1.40 -7.03
CA GLU A 54 6.14 -2.03 -8.34
C GLU A 54 7.01 -1.13 -9.23
N GLN A 55 6.63 0.14 -9.38
CA GLN A 55 7.39 1.12 -10.16
C GLN A 55 8.83 1.27 -9.65
N LEU A 56 9.02 1.34 -8.32
CA LEU A 56 10.34 1.42 -7.71
C LEU A 56 11.19 0.19 -8.04
N ASN A 57 10.60 -1.01 -8.03
CA ASN A 57 11.28 -2.24 -8.37
C ASN A 57 11.72 -2.23 -9.85
N THR A 58 10.85 -1.78 -10.76
CA THR A 58 11.20 -1.60 -12.17
C THR A 58 12.39 -0.63 -12.34
N TYR A 59 12.38 0.51 -11.65
CA TYR A 59 13.49 1.46 -11.70
C TYR A 59 14.80 0.85 -11.20
N ARG A 60 14.77 0.10 -10.08
CA ARG A 60 15.94 -0.59 -9.55
C ARG A 60 16.49 -1.66 -10.50
N GLN A 61 15.62 -2.39 -11.19
CA GLN A 61 16.05 -3.36 -12.20
C GLN A 61 16.72 -2.67 -13.39
N MET A 62 16.15 -1.58 -13.88
CA MET A 62 16.74 -0.80 -14.96
C MET A 62 18.09 -0.20 -14.57
N GLU A 63 18.22 0.34 -13.36
CA GLU A 63 19.49 0.82 -12.82
C GLU A 63 20.55 -0.29 -12.76
N LYS A 64 20.17 -1.49 -12.30
CA LYS A 64 21.05 -2.65 -12.30
C LYS A 64 21.52 -3.02 -13.71
N THR A 65 20.59 -3.12 -14.66
CA THR A 65 20.94 -3.44 -16.06
C THR A 65 21.87 -2.40 -16.67
N LEU A 66 21.65 -1.10 -16.39
CA LEU A 66 22.54 -0.03 -16.83
C LEU A 66 23.95 -0.20 -16.26
N ASN A 67 24.07 -0.44 -14.94
CA ASN A 67 25.35 -0.66 -14.28
C ASN A 67 26.09 -1.89 -14.84
N ASP A 68 25.39 -3.00 -15.02
CA ASP A 68 25.95 -4.23 -15.61
C ASP A 68 26.46 -3.97 -17.05
N THR A 69 25.70 -3.19 -17.84
CA THR A 69 26.08 -2.82 -19.21
C THR A 69 27.32 -1.92 -19.23
N LEU A 70 27.40 -0.94 -18.33
CA LEU A 70 28.57 -0.07 -18.19
C LEU A 70 29.81 -0.85 -17.76
N TYR A 71 29.66 -1.79 -16.83
CA TYR A 71 30.74 -2.68 -16.40
C TYR A 71 31.26 -3.52 -17.58
N LEU A 72 30.36 -4.14 -18.35
CA LEU A 72 30.72 -4.93 -19.53
C LEU A 72 31.46 -4.09 -20.58
N ALA A 73 30.98 -2.88 -20.85
CA ALA A 73 31.63 -1.96 -21.79
C ALA A 73 33.04 -1.58 -21.32
N GLN A 74 33.24 -1.38 -20.01
CA GLN A 74 34.54 -1.08 -19.42
C GLN A 74 35.51 -2.26 -19.53
N GLU A 75 35.06 -3.49 -19.25
CA GLU A 75 35.89 -4.69 -19.44
C GLU A 75 36.28 -4.88 -20.90
N THR A 76 35.31 -4.77 -21.82
CA THR A 76 35.57 -4.92 -23.26
C THR A 76 36.59 -3.87 -23.74
N ALA A 77 36.47 -2.62 -23.27
CA ALA A 77 37.43 -1.56 -23.60
C ALA A 77 38.84 -1.85 -23.06
N ASN A 78 38.95 -2.44 -21.86
CA ASN A 78 40.23 -2.83 -21.27
C ASN A 78 40.86 -4.02 -22.02
N GLU A 79 40.08 -5.02 -22.41
CA GLU A 79 40.53 -6.15 -23.21
C GLU A 79 41.06 -5.71 -24.58
N MET A 80 40.35 -4.81 -25.27
CA MET A 80 40.80 -4.26 -26.55
C MET A 80 42.13 -3.51 -26.42
N LYS A 81 42.33 -2.73 -25.36
CA LYS A 81 43.62 -2.07 -25.08
C LYS A 81 44.74 -3.09 -24.87
N ALA A 82 44.50 -4.09 -24.02
CA ALA A 82 45.49 -5.14 -23.74
C ALA A 82 45.83 -5.98 -24.98
N ALA A 83 44.88 -6.18 -25.89
CA ALA A 83 45.10 -6.87 -27.16
C ALA A 83 45.91 -6.03 -28.17
N GLY A 84 45.76 -4.71 -28.17
CA GLY A 84 46.50 -3.79 -29.06
C GLY A 84 47.90 -3.42 -28.57
N GLU A 85 48.24 -3.68 -27.30
CA GLU A 85 49.57 -3.49 -26.72
C GLU A 85 50.51 -4.72 -26.91
N LYS A 86 50.02 -5.80 -27.53
CA LYS A 86 50.81 -6.95 -27.98
C LYS A 86 51.21 -6.83 -29.45
#